data_AF-A0A8I0L7J0-F1
#
_entry.id   AF-A0A8I0L7J0-F1
#
_cell.length_a   1.000
_cell.length_b   1.000
_cell.length_c   1.000
_cell.angle_alpha   90.00
_cell.angle_beta   90.00
_cell.angle_gamma   90.00
#
_symmetry.space_group_name_H-M   'P 1'
#
loop_
_entity.id
_entity.type
_entity.pdbx_description
1 polymer ?
#
loop_
_entity_poly.entity_id
_entity_poly.type
_entity_poly.pdbx_seq_one_letter_code
_entity_poly.pdbx_strand_id
1 'polypeptide(L)'
;KTVNLRIQAMNKYLDSMGKSRLRLKSVKVQQRSYLENVISNADYAFLKNKLKKEENQEWYFVVRFLAATGARVSELIQMKAEHVQMG
;
A
#
# COMPACT_ATOMS: atom_id res chain seq x y z
N LYS A 1 -11.95 6.38 -7.98
CA LYS A 1 -12.02 5.70 -6.65
C LYS A 1 -12.75 6.54 -5.58
N THR A 2 -12.64 7.87 -5.60
CA THR A 2 -13.12 8.79 -4.55
C THR A 2 -14.64 8.81 -4.29
N VAL A 3 -15.48 8.62 -5.31
CA VAL A 3 -16.94 8.74 -5.16
C VAL A 3 -17.52 7.64 -4.25
N ASN A 4 -17.15 6.38 -4.48
CA ASN A 4 -17.65 5.27 -3.66
C ASN A 4 -17.12 5.33 -2.22
N LEU A 5 -15.91 5.85 -1.99
CA LEU A 5 -15.39 6.09 -0.64
C LEU A 5 -16.23 7.13 0.11
N ARG A 6 -16.64 8.21 -0.55
CA ARG A 6 -17.53 9.22 0.04
C ARG A 6 -18.91 8.64 0.35
N ILE A 7 -19.49 7.89 -0.59
CA ILE A 7 -20.76 7.17 -0.39
C ILE A 7 -20.66 6.21 0.81
N GLN A 8 -19.55 5.48 0.94
CA GLN A 8 -19.31 4.57 2.05
C GLN A 8 -19.22 5.31 3.38
N ALA A 9 -18.47 6.42 3.45
CA ALA A 9 -18.37 7.24 4.66
C ALA A 9 -19.74 7.78 5.09
N MET A 10 -20.53 8.30 4.15
CA MET A 10 -21.90 8.76 4.40
C MET A 10 -22.81 7.62 4.90
N ASN A 11 -22.75 6.46 4.26
CA ASN A 11 -23.54 5.30 4.68
C ASN A 11 -23.17 4.84 6.09
N LYS A 12 -21.88 4.82 6.44
CA LYS A 12 -21.42 4.47 7.78
C LYS A 12 -21.91 5.47 8.84
N TYR A 13 -21.94 6.75 8.50
CA TYR A 13 -22.51 7.78 9.38
C TYR A 13 -24.04 7.65 9.55
N LEU A 14 -24.76 7.32 8.48
CA LEU A 14 -26.21 7.05 8.56
C LEU A 14 -26.50 5.81 9.42
N ASP A 15 -25.66 4.78 9.32
CA ASP A 15 -25.76 3.58 10.15
C ASP A 15 -25.52 3.90 11.63
N SER A 16 -24.52 4.74 11.96
CA SER A 16 -24.28 5.15 13.36
C SER A 16 -25.41 6.01 13.94
N MET A 17 -26.21 6.68 13.10
CA MET A 17 -27.42 7.41 13.51
C MET A 17 -28.70 6.55 13.45
N GLY A 18 -28.62 5.26 13.13
CA GLY A 18 -29.78 4.37 12.99
C GLY A 18 -30.66 4.64 11.75
N LYS A 19 -30.20 5.45 10.79
CA LYS A 19 -30.93 5.86 9.58
C LYS A 19 -30.54 5.02 8.36
N SER A 20 -30.46 3.70 8.52
CA SER A 20 -30.03 2.76 7.48
C SER A 20 -30.88 2.77 6.21
N ARG A 21 -32.15 3.21 6.30
CA ARG A 21 -33.07 3.36 5.16
C ARG A 21 -32.65 4.45 4.16
N LEU A 22 -31.83 5.41 4.58
CA LEU A 22 -31.37 6.54 3.75
C LEU A 22 -30.06 6.26 3.02
N ARG A 23 -29.55 5.02 3.04
CA ARG A 23 -28.27 4.67 2.43
C ARG A 23 -28.28 4.85 0.92
N LEU A 24 -27.16 5.37 0.43
CA LEU A 24 -26.91 5.56 -0.99
C LEU A 24 -26.31 4.28 -1.59
N LYS A 25 -26.76 3.92 -2.79
CA LYS A 25 -26.17 2.82 -3.56
C LYS A 25 -24.81 3.25 -4.11
N SER A 26 -23.83 2.34 -4.06
CA SER A 26 -22.53 2.57 -4.68
C SER A 26 -22.65 2.59 -6.21
N VAL A 27 -21.84 3.42 -6.85
CA VAL A 27 -21.76 3.49 -8.30
C VAL A 27 -20.93 2.31 -8.80
N LYS A 28 -21.45 1.56 -9.77
CA LYS A 28 -20.70 0.47 -10.41
C LYS A 28 -19.60 1.08 -11.29
N VAL A 29 -18.35 0.90 -10.87
CA VAL A 29 -17.18 1.35 -11.63
C VAL A 29 -16.47 0.12 -12.15
N GLN A 30 -16.42 -0.04 -13.47
CA GLN A 30 -15.60 -1.09 -14.08
C GLN A 30 -14.12 -0.76 -13.82
N GLN A 31 -13.46 -1.62 -13.06
CA GLN A 31 -12.00 -1.53 -12.89
C GLN A 31 -11.36 -2.19 -14.12
N ARG A 32 -10.24 -1.64 -14.59
CA ARG A 32 -9.38 -2.38 -15.52
C ARG A 32 -8.92 -3.65 -14.81
N SER A 33 -8.92 -4.77 -15.53
CA SER A 33 -8.56 -6.09 -14.97
C SER A 33 -7.05 -6.24 -14.72
N TYR A 34 -6.24 -5.31 -15.21
CA TYR A 34 -4.79 -5.36 -15.14
C TYR A 34 -4.22 -4.10 -14.50
N LEU A 35 -3.11 -4.27 -13.78
CA LEU A 35 -2.34 -3.21 -13.17
C LEU A 35 -1.16 -2.88 -14.09
N GLU A 36 -1.12 -1.67 -14.65
CA GLU A 36 -0.01 -1.24 -15.53
C GLU A 36 1.27 -0.88 -14.75
N ASN A 37 1.16 -0.64 -13.43
CA ASN A 37 2.26 -0.14 -12.59
C ASN A 37 2.90 -1.23 -11.72
N VAL A 38 2.89 -2.48 -12.18
CA VAL A 38 3.57 -3.57 -11.48
C VAL A 38 5.03 -3.59 -11.94
N ILE A 39 5.95 -3.42 -10.99
CA ILE A 39 7.38 -3.51 -11.27
C ILE A 39 7.73 -4.92 -11.74
N SER A 40 8.59 -5.05 -12.75
CA SER A 40 9.11 -6.34 -13.16
C SER A 40 10.33 -6.74 -12.31
N ASN A 41 10.69 -8.03 -12.37
CA ASN A 41 11.94 -8.50 -11.75
C ASN A 41 13.18 -7.83 -12.35
N ALA A 42 13.13 -7.44 -13.63
CA ALA A 42 14.20 -6.71 -14.29
C ALA A 42 14.34 -5.30 -13.72
N ASP A 43 13.22 -4.58 -13.52
CA ASP A 43 13.19 -3.25 -12.91
C ASP A 43 13.73 -3.31 -11.47
N TYR A 44 13.32 -4.32 -10.69
CA TYR A 44 13.84 -4.54 -9.35
C TYR A 44 15.36 -4.78 -9.34
N ALA A 45 15.86 -5.66 -10.21
CA ALA A 45 17.28 -5.95 -10.31
C ALA A 45 18.08 -4.71 -10.73
N PHE A 46 17.56 -3.94 -11.68
CA PHE A 46 18.14 -2.68 -12.13
C PHE A 46 18.22 -1.66 -10.98
N LEU A 47 17.12 -1.41 -10.29
CA LEU A 47 17.05 -0.47 -9.16
C LEU A 47 18.03 -0.85 -8.05
N LYS A 48 18.01 -2.12 -7.62
CA LYS A 48 18.92 -2.65 -6.60
C LYS A 48 20.39 -2.46 -6.99
N ASN A 49 20.74 -2.76 -8.24
CA ASN A 49 22.12 -2.64 -8.71
C ASN A 49 22.56 -1.18 -8.84
N LYS A 50 21.65 -0.28 -9.25
CA LYS A 50 21.92 1.15 -9.31
C LYS A 50 22.17 1.74 -7.92
N LEU A 51 21.33 1.43 -6.94
CA LEU A 51 21.50 1.86 -5.54
C LEU A 51 22.84 1.38 -4.95
N LYS A 52 23.23 0.13 -5.28
CA LYS A 52 24.53 -0.40 -4.84
C LYS A 52 25.72 0.35 -5.46
N LYS A 53 25.62 0.75 -6.73
CA LYS A 53 26.67 1.50 -7.44
C LYS A 53 26.80 2.93 -6.95
N GLU A 54 25.70 3.55 -6.54
CA GLU A 54 25.65 4.92 -5.99
C GLU A 54 26.00 4.95 -4.48
N GLU A 55 26.48 3.84 -3.91
CA GLU A 55 26.80 3.67 -2.48
C GLU A 55 25.66 4.00 -1.52
N ASN A 56 24.42 4.02 -2.02
CA ASN A 56 23.22 4.31 -1.23
C ASN A 56 22.75 3.05 -0.47
N GLN A 57 23.49 2.72 0.60
CA GLN A 57 23.28 1.50 1.37
C GLN A 57 21.90 1.47 2.06
N GLU A 58 21.42 2.61 2.57
CA GLU A 58 20.12 2.69 3.24
C GLU A 58 18.99 2.21 2.32
N TRP A 59 18.87 2.81 1.14
CA TRP A 59 17.83 2.44 0.19
C TRP A 59 18.04 1.07 -0.42
N TYR A 60 19.30 0.65 -0.63
CA TYR A 60 19.63 -0.70 -1.06
C TYR A 60 19.05 -1.76 -0.09
N PHE A 61 19.23 -1.57 1.22
CA PHE A 61 18.70 -2.48 2.22
C PHE A 61 17.18 -2.37 2.39
N VAL A 62 16.61 -1.17 2.35
CA VAL A 62 15.14 -0.96 2.38
C VAL A 62 14.46 -1.71 1.24
N VAL A 63 14.94 -1.53 0.00
CA VAL A 63 14.37 -2.19 -1.18
C VAL A 63 14.50 -3.71 -1.10
N ARG A 64 15.65 -4.22 -0.64
CA ARG A 64 15.85 -5.66 -0.45
C ARG A 64 14.97 -6.25 0.65
N PHE A 65 14.80 -5.53 1.75
CA PHE A 65 13.95 -5.97 2.85
C PHE A 65 12.49 -6.08 2.41
N LEU A 66 11.94 -5.02 1.79
CA LEU A 66 10.56 -5.02 1.29
C LEU A 66 10.33 -6.12 0.25
N ALA A 67 11.30 -6.35 -0.64
CA ALA A 67 11.20 -7.41 -1.65
C ALA A 67 11.27 -8.83 -1.04
N ALA A 68 12.00 -9.02 0.06
CA ALA A 68 12.14 -10.32 0.72
C ALA A 68 10.98 -10.65 1.67
N THR A 69 10.43 -9.65 2.36
CA THR A 69 9.38 -9.85 3.38
C THR A 69 7.97 -9.58 2.84
N GLY A 70 7.83 -8.83 1.75
CA GLY A 70 6.54 -8.38 1.25
C GLY A 70 5.85 -7.35 2.16
N ALA A 71 6.58 -6.77 3.12
CA ALA A 71 6.05 -5.76 4.03
C ALA A 71 5.60 -4.51 3.28
N ARG A 72 4.59 -3.82 3.82
CA ARG A 72 4.16 -2.51 3.32
C ARG A 72 5.10 -1.43 3.81
N VAL A 73 5.22 -0.35 3.04
CA VAL A 73 6.01 0.84 3.43
C VAL A 73 5.56 1.40 4.78
N SER A 74 4.25 1.36 5.07
CA SER A 74 3.71 1.80 6.37
C SER A 74 4.20 0.95 7.54
N GLU A 75 4.44 -0.35 7.33
CA GLU A 75 4.94 -1.28 8.34
C GLU A 75 6.43 -1.06 8.57
N LEU A 76 7.19 -0.80 7.50
CA LEU A 76 8.61 -0.47 7.57
C LEU A 76 8.88 0.82 8.36
N ILE A 77 8.07 1.86 8.18
CA ILE A 77 8.23 3.13 8.92
C ILE A 77 7.99 2.96 10.42
N GLN A 78 7.12 2.01 10.80
CA GLN A 78 6.79 1.72 12.20
C GLN A 78 7.79 0.74 12.85
N MET A 79 8.74 0.19 12.07
CA MET A 79 9.74 -0.74 12.55
C MET A 79 10.78 -0.01 13.42
N LYS A 80 10.74 -0.25 14.73
CA LYS A 80 11.75 0.21 15.68
C LYS A 80 12.87 -0.82 15.82
N ALA A 81 14.07 -0.38 16.18
CA ALA A 81 15.22 -1.25 16.45
C ALA A 81 14.92 -2.33 17.51
N GLU A 82 14.00 -2.03 18.42
CA GLU A 82 13.51 -2.95 19.47
C GLU A 82 12.86 -4.22 18.89
N HIS A 83 12.19 -4.13 17.74
CA HIS A 83 11.56 -5.30 17.10
C HIS A 83 12.59 -6.25 16.46
N VAL A 84 13.83 -5.81 16.27
CA VAL A 84 14.92 -6.65 15.74
C VAL A 84 15.54 -7.50 16.85
N GLN A 85 15.47 -7.05 18.11
CA GLN A 85 16.04 -7.76 19.27
C GLN A 85 15.11 -8.84 19.84
N MET A 86 13.80 -8.72 19.65
CA MET A 86 12.80 -9.68 20.15
C MET A 86 12.54 -10.85 19.19
N GLY A 87 13.55 -11.24 18.39
CA GLY A 87 13.47 -12.28 17.35
C GLY A 87 12.58 -13.47 17.68
#